data_AF-A0A968J6K0-F1
#
_entry.id   AF-A0A968J6K0-F1
#
_cell.length_a   1.000
_cell.length_b   1.000
_cell.length_c   1.000
_cell.angle_alpha   90.00
_cell.angle_beta   90.00
_cell.angle_gamma   90.00
#
_symmetry.space_group_name_H-M   'P 1'
#
loop_
_entity.id
_entity.type
_entity.pdbx_description
1 polymer ?
#
loop_
_entity_poly.entity_id
_entity_poly.type
_entity_poly.pdbx_seq_one_letter_code
_entity_poly.pdbx_strand_id
1 'polypeptide(L)'
;MPVAYSNSNRYLIYTNTFGNSGVTKLMVWDNQSKENREISGLNSNSSFIASNESNNFYVLSQSDKQTNIYQLNAETLEVVQLTDVGGITDFLLFGDLIYYTVSDENKIFLLRKNSEDEVLPVSSNGQAWVTFFGHQRFSQ
;
A
#
# COMPACT_ATOMS: atom_id res chain seq x y z
N MET A 1 14.85 2.95 -1.09
CA MET A 1 14.02 4.06 -0.59
C MET A 1 12.75 4.11 -1.44
N PRO A 2 11.63 3.58 -0.94
CA PRO A 2 10.34 3.67 -1.63
C PRO A 2 9.89 5.13 -1.80
N VAL A 3 9.22 5.39 -2.92
CA VAL A 3 8.74 6.72 -3.31
C VAL A 3 7.55 6.61 -4.26
N ALA A 4 6.56 7.48 -4.12
CA ALA A 4 5.44 7.60 -5.05
C ALA A 4 4.97 9.05 -5.19
N TYR A 5 4.45 9.40 -6.36
CA TYR A 5 3.83 10.69 -6.62
C TYR A 5 2.31 10.59 -6.62
N SER A 6 1.64 11.65 -6.20
CA SER A 6 0.20 11.79 -6.40
C SER A 6 -0.05 12.05 -7.89
N ASN A 7 -1.19 11.63 -8.42
CA ASN A 7 -1.51 11.89 -9.84
C ASN A 7 -1.68 13.38 -10.13
N SER A 8 -2.03 14.16 -9.10
CA SER A 8 -2.02 15.63 -9.16
C SER A 8 -0.62 16.24 -9.30
N ASN A 9 0.46 15.45 -9.18
CA ASN A 9 1.85 15.90 -9.11
C ASN A 9 2.12 16.95 -8.01
N ARG A 10 1.21 17.05 -7.04
CA ARG A 10 1.32 17.95 -5.90
C ARG A 10 2.12 17.33 -4.77
N TYR A 11 1.90 16.05 -4.48
CA TYR A 11 2.49 15.39 -3.33
C TYR A 11 3.47 14.31 -3.76
N LEU A 12 4.61 14.27 -3.09
CA LEU A 12 5.58 13.18 -3.14
C LEU A 12 5.62 12.51 -1.78
N ILE A 13 5.33 11.21 -1.74
CA ILE A 13 5.40 10.39 -0.52
C ILE A 13 6.63 9.51 -0.61
N TYR A 14 7.46 9.54 0.43
CA TYR A 14 8.73 8.80 0.44
C TYR A 14 9.13 8.41 1.85
N THR A 15 9.98 7.41 1.97
CA THR A 15 10.61 7.05 3.24
C THR A 15 11.90 7.82 3.46
N ASN A 16 12.19 8.23 4.69
CA ASN A 16 13.49 8.80 5.06
C ASN A 16 14.02 8.19 6.36
N THR A 17 15.31 7.86 6.40
CA THR A 17 15.97 7.29 7.57
C THR A 17 16.79 8.37 8.27
N PHE A 18 16.48 8.66 9.54
CA PHE A 18 17.10 9.75 10.28
C PHE A 18 18.24 9.27 11.19
N GLY A 19 19.46 9.74 10.90
CA GLY A 19 20.66 9.49 11.71
C GLY A 19 21.04 8.01 11.83
N ASN A 20 21.88 7.69 12.80
CA ASN A 20 22.33 6.31 13.07
C ASN A 20 21.25 5.44 13.76
N SER A 21 20.04 5.94 13.95
CA SER A 21 18.96 5.22 14.63
C SER A 21 18.38 4.07 13.81
N GLY A 22 18.57 4.07 12.49
CA GLY A 22 17.93 3.13 11.58
C GLY A 22 16.42 3.33 11.43
N VAL A 23 15.82 4.31 12.12
CA VAL A 23 14.38 4.55 12.07
C VAL A 23 14.03 5.20 10.74
N THR A 24 13.23 4.48 9.97
CA THR A 24 12.67 4.95 8.70
C THR A 24 11.27 5.50 8.94
N LYS A 25 11.05 6.75 8.54
CA LYS A 25 9.77 7.46 8.66
C LYS A 25 9.17 7.74 7.29
N LEU A 26 7.84 7.87 7.23
CA LEU A 26 7.15 8.33 6.04
C LEU A 26 7.09 9.86 6.00
N MET A 27 7.44 10.42 4.86
CA MET A 27 7.50 11.85 4.61
C MET A 27 6.57 12.21 3.45
N VAL A 28 5.97 13.40 3.53
CA VAL A 28 5.31 14.05 2.40
C VAL A 28 6.04 15.34 2.06
N TRP A 29 6.30 15.53 0.77
CA TRP A 29 6.70 16.82 0.21
C TRP A 29 5.52 17.40 -0.59
N ASP A 30 5.12 18.63 -0.27
CA ASP A 30 4.14 19.39 -1.03
C ASP A 30 4.87 20.29 -2.04
N ASN A 31 4.69 20.00 -3.33
CA ASN A 31 5.30 20.71 -4.45
C ASN A 31 4.81 22.17 -4.54
N GLN A 32 3.63 22.48 -4.03
CA GLN A 32 3.07 23.82 -4.05
C GLN A 32 3.70 24.71 -2.97
N SER A 33 3.72 24.25 -1.72
CA SER A 33 4.32 25.01 -0.60
C SER A 33 5.83 24.85 -0.48
N LYS A 34 6.40 23.84 -1.15
CA LYS A 34 7.81 23.42 -1.04
C LYS A 34 8.19 22.94 0.37
N GLU A 35 7.21 22.49 1.15
CA GLU A 35 7.43 22.03 2.52
C GLU A 35 7.51 20.50 2.62
N ASN A 36 8.30 20.02 3.57
CA ASN A 36 8.34 18.62 3.99
C ASN A 36 7.62 18.45 5.32
N ARG A 37 6.83 17.39 5.45
CA ARG A 37 6.16 17.02 6.70
C ARG A 37 6.32 15.53 6.96
N GLU A 38 6.49 15.19 8.23
CA GLU A 38 6.44 13.81 8.70
C GLU A 38 4.99 13.36 8.79
N ILE A 39 4.71 12.13 8.34
CA ILE A 39 3.41 11.49 8.51
C ILE A 39 3.48 10.63 9.77
N SER A 40 2.83 11.12 10.83
CA SER A 40 2.72 10.43 12.10
C SER A 40 1.81 9.21 12.01
N GLY A 41 2.08 8.18 12.83
CA GLY A 41 1.23 6.98 12.95
C GLY A 41 1.69 5.77 12.12
N LEU A 42 2.86 5.84 11.50
CA LEU A 42 3.47 4.73 10.76
C LEU A 42 4.76 4.28 11.43
N ASN A 43 4.81 2.99 11.78
CA ASN A 43 5.90 2.40 12.54
C ASN A 43 6.80 1.62 11.58
N SER A 44 7.88 2.25 11.16
CA SER A 44 9.16 1.71 10.63
C SER A 44 9.17 0.58 9.58
N ASN A 45 10.09 0.77 8.62
CA ASN A 45 10.45 -0.12 7.50
C ASN A 45 9.37 -0.31 6.45
N SER A 46 8.91 0.81 5.90
CA SER A 46 8.13 0.74 4.67
C SER A 46 9.00 0.25 3.52
N SER A 47 8.60 -0.87 2.92
CA SER A 47 9.30 -1.49 1.79
C SER A 47 8.63 -1.17 0.45
N PHE A 48 7.39 -0.69 0.47
CA PHE A 48 6.63 -0.33 -0.72
C PHE A 48 5.71 0.87 -0.51
N ILE A 49 5.60 1.71 -1.54
CA ILE A 49 4.66 2.84 -1.63
C ILE A 49 4.11 2.87 -3.05
N ALA A 50 2.79 2.94 -3.20
CA ALA A 50 2.14 3.21 -4.48
C ALA A 50 0.95 4.17 -4.29
N SER A 51 0.53 4.82 -5.36
CA SER A 51 -0.66 5.67 -5.40
C SER A 51 -1.72 5.08 -6.35
N ASN A 52 -2.99 5.35 -6.04
CA ASN A 52 -4.11 5.08 -6.96
C ASN A 52 -4.59 6.36 -7.63
N GLU A 53 -5.53 6.22 -8.57
CA GLU A 53 -6.15 7.33 -9.32
C GLU A 53 -6.77 8.41 -8.41
N SER A 54 -7.27 7.98 -7.24
CA SER A 54 -7.92 8.84 -6.23
C SER A 54 -6.94 9.58 -5.29
N ASN A 55 -5.65 9.65 -5.62
CA ASN A 55 -4.59 10.25 -4.78
C ASN A 55 -4.49 9.66 -3.37
N ASN A 56 -4.97 8.44 -3.17
CA ASN A 56 -4.64 7.67 -1.98
C ASN A 56 -3.30 6.97 -2.23
N PHE A 57 -2.50 6.92 -1.18
CA PHE A 57 -1.25 6.19 -1.14
C PHE A 57 -1.42 4.94 -0.30
N TYR A 58 -0.83 3.85 -0.75
CA TYR A 58 -0.79 2.59 -0.06
C TYR A 58 0.65 2.30 0.34
N VAL A 59 0.84 2.06 1.63
CA VAL A 59 2.15 1.89 2.24
C VAL A 59 2.20 0.55 2.92
N LEU A 60 3.15 -0.28 2.52
CA LEU A 60 3.43 -1.54 3.18
C LEU A 60 4.60 -1.34 4.14
N SER A 61 4.35 -1.56 5.42
CA SER A 61 5.35 -1.47 6.49
C SER A 61 5.60 -2.85 7.08
N GLN A 62 6.84 -3.32 7.01
CA GLN A 62 7.20 -4.67 7.41
C GLN A 62 8.18 -4.67 8.58
N SER A 63 7.85 -5.46 9.60
CA SER A 63 8.74 -5.87 10.67
C SER A 63 9.03 -7.37 10.55
N ASP A 64 9.92 -7.89 11.40
CA ASP A 64 10.34 -9.31 11.36
C ASP A 64 9.19 -10.33 11.39
N LYS A 65 8.01 -9.95 11.90
CA LYS A 65 6.87 -10.87 12.08
C LYS A 65 5.52 -10.33 11.61
N GLN A 66 5.43 -9.03 11.34
CA GLN A 66 4.16 -8.37 11.03
C GLN A 66 4.34 -7.41 9.87
N THR A 67 3.35 -7.44 8.98
CA THR A 67 3.22 -6.51 7.88
C THR A 67 1.93 -5.76 8.01
N ASN A 68 2.04 -4.44 8.04
CA ASN A 68 0.90 -3.53 8.08
C ASN A 68 0.73 -2.87 6.72
N ILE A 69 -0.51 -2.83 6.25
CA ILE A 69 -0.88 -2.06 5.06
C ILE A 69 -1.64 -0.84 5.53
N TYR A 70 -1.18 0.33 5.12
CA TYR A 70 -1.81 1.61 5.42
C TYR A 70 -2.30 2.28 4.16
N GLN A 71 -3.43 2.97 4.28
CA GLN A 71 -3.89 3.95 3.33
C GLN A 71 -3.63 5.35 3.89
N LEU A 72 -3.00 6.20 3.08
CA LEU A 72 -2.82 7.62 3.34
C LEU A 72 -3.61 8.42 2.30
N ASN A 73 -4.44 9.35 2.76
CA ASN A 73 -5.00 10.36 1.88
C ASN A 73 -4.02 11.54 1.75
N ALA A 74 -3.60 11.88 0.53
CA ALA A 74 -2.57 12.91 0.32
C ALA A 74 -3.05 14.33 0.64
N GLU A 75 -4.34 14.59 0.53
CA GLU A 75 -4.93 15.91 0.71
C GLU A 75 -5.21 16.19 2.19
N THR A 76 -5.72 15.19 2.92
CA THR A 76 -6.04 15.31 4.36
C THR A 76 -4.87 14.88 5.26
N LEU A 77 -3.89 14.15 4.72
CA LEU A 77 -2.82 13.47 5.45
C LEU A 77 -3.31 12.46 6.49
N GLU A 78 -4.58 12.04 6.38
CA GLU A 78 -5.14 11.02 7.25
C GLU A 78 -4.56 9.65 6.89
N VAL A 79 -4.15 8.91 7.92
CA VAL A 79 -3.63 7.55 7.82
C VAL A 79 -4.62 6.59 8.44
N VAL A 80 -4.93 5.53 7.72
CA VAL A 80 -5.76 4.42 8.20
C VAL A 80 -5.01 3.12 7.97
N GLN A 81 -4.91 2.31 9.02
CA GLN A 81 -4.43 0.94 8.89
C GLN A 81 -5.55 0.07 8.30
N LEU A 82 -5.26 -0.60 7.20
CA LEU A 82 -6.22 -1.46 6.51
C LEU A 82 -6.16 -2.90 7.03
N THR A 83 -4.96 -3.40 7.30
CA THR A 83 -4.75 -4.76 7.83
C THR A 83 -3.42 -4.87 8.59
N ASP A 84 -3.33 -5.92 9.41
CA ASP A 84 -2.14 -6.40 10.12
C ASP A 84 -2.04 -7.91 9.89
N VAL A 85 -1.10 -8.33 9.05
CA VAL A 85 -0.95 -9.73 8.63
C VAL A 85 0.48 -10.21 8.82
N GLY A 86 0.67 -11.53 8.72
CA GLY A 86 2.00 -12.14 8.72
C GLY A 86 2.87 -11.65 7.56
N GLY A 87 4.12 -12.13 7.50
CA GLY A 87 5.12 -11.69 6.52
C GLY A 87 4.62 -11.73 5.07
N ILE A 88 4.27 -10.58 4.51
CA ILE A 88 3.90 -10.45 3.11
C ILE A 88 5.17 -10.65 2.27
N THR A 89 5.08 -11.52 1.26
CA THR A 89 6.19 -11.76 0.32
C THR A 89 6.06 -10.92 -0.94
N ASP A 90 4.83 -10.74 -1.43
CA ASP A 90 4.54 -10.02 -2.65
C ASP A 90 3.32 -9.10 -2.47
N PHE A 91 3.36 -7.95 -3.15
CA PHE A 91 2.33 -6.91 -3.04
C PHE A 91 2.10 -6.25 -4.41
N LEU A 92 0.83 -6.09 -4.79
CA LEU A 92 0.42 -5.43 -6.02
C LEU A 92 -0.78 -4.51 -5.76
N LEU A 93 -0.72 -3.29 -6.29
CA LEU A 93 -1.85 -2.36 -6.33
C LEU A 93 -2.43 -2.32 -7.75
N PHE A 94 -3.75 -2.49 -7.87
CA PHE A 94 -4.49 -2.34 -9.12
C PHE A 94 -5.75 -1.49 -8.89
N GLY A 95 -5.67 -0.20 -9.22
CA GLY A 95 -6.69 0.78 -8.85
C GLY A 95 -6.80 0.90 -7.33
N ASP A 96 -7.98 0.61 -6.77
CA ASP A 96 -8.24 0.62 -5.32
C ASP A 96 -8.11 -0.78 -4.68
N LEU A 97 -7.74 -1.79 -5.48
CA LEU A 97 -7.61 -3.17 -5.04
C LEU A 97 -6.17 -3.49 -4.70
N ILE A 98 -5.98 -4.11 -3.54
CA ILE A 98 -4.69 -4.54 -3.06
C ILE A 98 -4.63 -6.06 -3.12
N TYR A 99 -3.61 -6.59 -3.79
CA TYR A 99 -3.33 -8.01 -3.84
C TYR A 99 -2.04 -8.28 -3.09
N TYR A 100 -2.03 -9.29 -2.24
CA TYR A 100 -0.83 -9.68 -1.51
C TYR A 100 -0.77 -11.19 -1.27
N THR A 101 0.44 -11.69 -1.03
CA THR A 101 0.69 -13.08 -0.64
C THR A 101 1.42 -13.12 0.69
N VAL A 102 1.11 -14.11 1.52
CA VAL A 102 1.79 -14.37 2.79
C VAL A 102 2.61 -15.64 2.65
N SER A 103 3.84 -15.64 3.18
CA SER A 103 4.86 -16.67 2.92
C SER A 103 4.39 -18.10 3.14
N ASP A 104 3.52 -18.31 4.12
CA ASP A 104 3.19 -19.64 4.62
C ASP A 104 1.83 -20.15 4.11
N GLU A 105 1.12 -19.36 3.29
CA GLU A 105 -0.30 -19.61 3.02
C GLU A 105 -0.59 -20.08 1.59
N ASN A 106 0.37 -20.00 0.65
CA ASN A 106 0.20 -20.38 -0.77
C ASN A 106 -1.11 -19.85 -1.38
N LYS A 107 -1.54 -18.66 -0.95
CA LYS A 107 -2.80 -17.99 -1.31
C LYS A 107 -2.52 -16.57 -1.75
N ILE A 108 -3.38 -16.05 -2.61
CA ILE A 108 -3.45 -14.62 -2.91
C ILE A 108 -4.65 -14.06 -2.16
N PHE A 109 -4.40 -13.00 -1.41
CA PHE A 109 -5.41 -12.22 -0.72
C PHE A 109 -5.74 -10.99 -1.54
N LEU A 110 -7.03 -10.68 -1.62
CA LEU A 110 -7.58 -9.45 -2.15
C LEU A 110 -8.13 -8.63 -1.00
N LEU A 111 -7.51 -7.49 -0.75
CA LEU A 111 -7.97 -6.50 0.21
C LEU A 111 -8.67 -5.36 -0.53
N ARG A 112 -9.89 -5.07 -0.10
CA ARG A 112 -10.65 -3.89 -0.50
C ARG A 112 -10.95 -3.07 0.75
N LYS A 113 -10.90 -1.75 0.61
CA LYS A 113 -11.18 -0.82 1.69
C LYS A 113 -12.56 -1.11 2.31
N ASN A 114 -12.62 -1.25 3.64
CA ASN A 114 -13.82 -1.52 4.42
C ASN A 114 -14.50 -2.88 4.14
N SER A 115 -13.76 -3.87 3.62
CA SER A 115 -14.23 -5.25 3.56
C SER A 115 -13.27 -6.16 4.31
N GLU A 116 -13.77 -7.34 4.69
CA GLU A 116 -12.89 -8.45 5.06
C GLU A 116 -12.04 -8.84 3.84
N ASP A 117 -10.88 -9.45 4.13
CA ASP A 117 -9.99 -9.97 3.10
C ASP A 117 -10.65 -11.12 2.35
N GLU A 118 -10.69 -11.01 1.01
CA GLU A 118 -11.17 -12.07 0.15
C GLU A 118 -10.00 -12.96 -0.29
N VAL A 119 -10.12 -14.28 -0.09
CA VAL A 119 -9.09 -15.24 -0.54
C VAL A 119 -9.38 -15.63 -1.97
N LEU A 120 -8.46 -15.34 -2.88
CA LEU A 120 -8.59 -15.72 -4.28
C LEU A 120 -8.05 -17.13 -4.53
N PRO A 121 -8.74 -17.95 -5.36
CA PRO A 121 -8.27 -19.29 -5.69
C PRO A 121 -6.98 -19.23 -6.52
N VAL A 122 -5.95 -19.94 -6.06
CA VAL A 122 -4.70 -20.16 -6.81
C VAL A 122 -4.74 -21.58 -7.37
N SER A 123 -4.37 -21.76 -8.64
CA SER A 123 -4.42 -23.10 -9.26
C SER A 123 -3.30 -24.00 -8.74
N SER A 124 -3.54 -25.32 -8.73
CA SER A 124 -2.70 -26.34 -8.09
C SER A 124 -1.29 -26.49 -8.67
N ASN A 125 -0.99 -25.85 -9.81
CA ASN A 125 0.34 -25.84 -10.43
C ASN A 125 1.19 -24.62 -10.01
N GLY A 126 0.76 -23.85 -9.01
CA GLY A 126 1.45 -22.64 -8.55
C GLY A 126 1.29 -21.43 -9.47
N GLN A 127 0.48 -21.55 -10.53
CA GLN A 127 0.08 -20.41 -11.36
C GLN A 127 -1.19 -19.79 -10.78
N ALA A 128 -1.10 -18.54 -10.36
CA ALA A 128 -2.27 -17.74 -10.08
C ALA A 128 -2.82 -17.16 -11.37
N TRP A 129 -4.01 -17.60 -11.78
CA TRP A 129 -4.80 -16.90 -12.78
C TRP A 129 -5.75 -15.97 -12.03
N VAL A 130 -5.30 -14.75 -11.74
CA VAL A 130 -6.24 -13.69 -11.34
C VAL A 130 -7.03 -13.33 -12.59
N THR A 131 -8.21 -13.91 -12.75
CA THR A 131 -9.12 -13.57 -13.84
C THR A 131 -9.77 -12.24 -13.49
N PHE A 132 -9.35 -11.17 -14.17
CA PHE A 132 -9.98 -9.86 -14.04
C PHE A 132 -11.38 -9.92 -14.67
N PHE A 133 -12.42 -10.14 -13.87
CA PHE A 133 -13.78 -9.82 -14.28
C PHE A 133 -13.94 -8.31 -14.21
N GLY A 134 -13.57 -7.62 -15.29
CA GLY A 134 -14.00 -6.25 -15.51
C GLY A 134 -15.52 -6.24 -15.56
N HIS A 135 -16.18 -5.78 -14.50
CA HIS A 135 -17.58 -5.36 -14.60
C HIS A 135 -17.63 -4.13 -15.50
N GLN A 136 -17.65 -4.34 -16.82
CA GLN A 136 -18.12 -3.34 -17.76
C GLN A 136 -19.60 -3.11 -17.44
N ARG A 137 -19.91 -2.02 -16.73
CA ARG A 137 -21.26 -1.48 -16.73
C ARG A 137 -21.54 -0.99 -18.15
N PHE A 138 -22.19 -1.82 -18.95
CA PHE A 138 -22.92 -1.32 -20.10
C PHE A 138 -24.10 -0.52 -19.56
N SER A 139 -24.04 0.81 -19.71
CA SER A 139 -25.25 1.63 -19.61
C SER A 139 -26.17 1.25 -20.77
N GLN A 140 -27.38 0.81 -20.46
CA GLN A 140 -28.49 0.83 -21.41
C GLN A 140 -29.03 2.24 -21.55
#